data_AF-A0A2A3T4C5-F1
#
_entry.id   AF-A0A2A3T4C5-F1
#
_cell.length_a   1.000
_cell.length_b   1.000
_cell.length_c   1.000
_cell.angle_alpha   90.00
_cell.angle_beta   90.00
_cell.angle_gamma   90.00
#
_symmetry.space_group_name_H-M   'P 1'
#
loop_
_entity.id
_entity.type
_entity.pdbx_description
1 polymer ?
#
loop_
_entity_poly.entity_id
_entity_poly.type
_entity_poly.pdbx_seq_one_letter_code
_entity_poly.pdbx_strand_id
1 'polypeptide(L)'
;MEFPESEIAEIKKFINLLNSQKNSAVVVEGKRDSVALIKLGYSGKILEFHKFNGMIKFADSAAKYRKLILLLDGDRKGRYLTKKIIELLEHRTKIDLLFKKKLVSITKGKIRFIEQLVCYESYFV
;
A
#
# COMPACT_ATOMS: atom_id res chain seq x y z
N MET A 1 -2.32 -18.32 -13.66
CA MET A 1 -3.35 -18.36 -12.60
C MET A 1 -4.53 -17.60 -13.15
N GLU A 2 -5.70 -18.22 -13.27
CA GLU A 2 -6.90 -17.52 -13.73
C GLU A 2 -7.63 -16.93 -12.52
N PHE A 3 -7.84 -15.61 -12.56
CA PHE A 3 -8.62 -14.90 -11.55
C PHE A 3 -10.04 -14.68 -12.08
N PRO A 4 -11.08 -14.77 -11.23
CA PRO A 4 -12.44 -14.42 -11.65
C PRO A 4 -12.50 -12.97 -12.16
N GLU A 5 -13.27 -12.72 -13.22
CA GLU A 5 -13.44 -11.37 -13.78
C GLU A 5 -13.91 -10.35 -12.74
N SER A 6 -14.76 -10.78 -11.81
CA SER A 6 -15.23 -9.96 -10.69
C SER A 6 -14.10 -9.54 -9.73
N GLU A 7 -13.14 -10.44 -9.47
CA GLU A 7 -11.95 -10.16 -8.66
C GLU A 7 -11.05 -9.13 -9.37
N ILE A 8 -10.80 -9.32 -10.67
CA ILE A 8 -10.01 -8.41 -11.51
C ILE A 8 -10.66 -7.01 -11.55
N ALA A 9 -11.97 -6.93 -11.76
CA ALA A 9 -12.71 -5.67 -11.79
C ALA A 9 -12.61 -4.92 -10.45
N GLU A 10 -12.68 -5.61 -9.33
CA GLU A 10 -12.51 -5.01 -8.00
C GLU A 10 -11.07 -4.54 -7.75
N ILE A 11 -10.04 -5.25 -8.24
CA ILE A 11 -8.65 -4.77 -8.18
C ILE A 11 -8.48 -3.50 -9.03
N LYS A 12 -9.06 -3.43 -10.24
CA LYS A 12 -9.06 -2.20 -11.06
C LYS A 12 -9.71 -1.04 -10.33
N LYS A 13 -10.88 -1.25 -9.71
CA LYS A 13 -11.54 -0.24 -8.87
C LYS A 13 -10.70 0.15 -7.67
N PHE A 14 -9.98 -0.79 -7.05
CA PHE A 14 -9.08 -0.53 -5.94
C PHE A 14 -7.92 0.40 -6.34
N ILE A 15 -7.28 0.16 -7.48
CA ILE A 15 -6.21 1.04 -7.99
C ILE A 15 -6.76 2.43 -8.34
N ASN A 16 -7.92 2.50 -9.01
CA ASN A 16 -8.57 3.78 -9.30
C ASN A 16 -8.91 4.56 -8.03
N LEU A 17 -9.35 3.85 -6.99
CA LEU A 17 -9.62 4.45 -5.68
C LEU A 17 -8.35 4.93 -5.00
N LEU A 18 -7.22 4.22 -5.12
CA LEU A 18 -5.92 4.70 -4.63
C LEU A 18 -5.49 5.97 -5.38
N ASN A 19 -5.59 5.98 -6.71
CA ASN A 19 -5.21 7.13 -7.55
C ASN A 19 -6.08 8.37 -7.27
N SER A 20 -7.32 8.21 -6.81
CA SER A 20 -8.18 9.34 -6.44
C SER A 20 -7.82 9.98 -5.09
N GLN A 21 -6.92 9.38 -4.30
CA GLN A 21 -6.49 9.89 -3.00
C GLN A 21 -5.50 11.06 -3.15
N LYS A 22 -6.02 12.27 -3.26
CA LYS A 22 -5.20 13.50 -3.35
C LYS A 22 -4.43 13.78 -2.04
N ASN A 23 -3.26 14.42 -2.16
CA ASN A 23 -2.39 14.82 -1.04
C ASN A 23 -2.07 13.67 -0.08
N SER A 24 -1.99 12.45 -0.61
CA SER A 24 -1.70 11.25 0.15
C SER A 24 -0.44 10.56 -0.37
N ALA A 25 0.17 9.75 0.48
CA ALA A 25 1.21 8.82 0.08
C ALA A 25 0.86 7.40 0.51
N VAL A 26 1.10 6.43 -0.38
CA VAL A 26 1.05 5.01 -0.05
C VAL A 26 2.38 4.59 0.54
N VAL A 27 2.35 3.92 1.68
CA VAL A 27 3.53 3.39 2.36
C VAL A 27 3.59 1.89 2.13
N VAL A 28 4.72 1.41 1.63
CA VAL A 28 5.02 -0.02 1.43
C VAL A 28 6.34 -0.38 2.09
N GLU A 29 6.63 -1.67 2.27
CA GLU A 29 7.90 -2.08 2.87
C GLU A 29 9.07 -1.84 1.93
N GLY A 30 8.96 -2.26 0.66
CA GLY A 30 10.10 -2.19 -0.26
C GLY A 30 9.78 -2.01 -1.73
N LYS A 31 10.85 -2.09 -2.53
CA LYS A 31 10.82 -1.83 -3.97
C LYS A 31 9.87 -2.76 -4.72
N ARG A 32 9.80 -4.05 -4.37
CA ARG A 32 8.94 -5.02 -5.07
C ARG A 32 7.46 -4.67 -4.94
N ASP A 33 7.02 -4.25 -3.77
CA ASP A 33 5.66 -3.76 -3.52
C ASP A 33 5.36 -2.52 -4.37
N SER A 34 6.31 -1.58 -4.43
CA SER A 34 6.16 -0.37 -5.23
C SER A 34 6.02 -0.67 -6.72
N VAL A 35 6.84 -1.61 -7.22
CA VAL A 35 6.82 -2.04 -8.62
C VAL A 35 5.50 -2.74 -8.95
N ALA A 36 5.00 -3.59 -8.05
CA ALA A 36 3.70 -4.22 -8.23
C ALA A 36 2.58 -3.18 -8.37
N LEU A 37 2.50 -2.21 -7.44
CA LEU A 37 1.49 -1.14 -7.54
C LEU A 37 1.58 -0.33 -8.84
N ILE A 38 2.81 0.03 -9.25
CA ILE A 38 3.05 0.78 -10.49
C ILE A 38 2.61 0.00 -11.72
N LYS A 39 2.93 -1.31 -11.79
CA LYS A 39 2.51 -2.20 -12.89
C LYS A 39 1.00 -2.35 -13.00
N LEU A 40 0.27 -2.17 -11.89
CA LEU A 40 -1.18 -2.15 -11.88
C LEU A 40 -1.77 -0.76 -12.18
N GLY A 41 -0.94 0.24 -12.52
CA GLY A 41 -1.38 1.58 -12.90
C GLY A 41 -1.51 2.57 -11.74
N TYR A 42 -0.97 2.28 -10.56
CA TYR A 42 -0.90 3.28 -9.50
C TYR A 42 0.12 4.38 -9.85
N SER A 43 -0.32 5.64 -9.86
CA SER A 43 0.47 6.81 -10.27
C SER A 43 0.74 7.79 -9.12
N GLY A 44 0.21 7.51 -7.92
CA GLY A 44 0.40 8.36 -6.75
C GLY A 44 1.78 8.21 -6.10
N LYS A 45 2.01 8.98 -5.03
CA LYS A 45 3.29 8.89 -4.31
C LYS A 45 3.39 7.58 -3.53
N ILE A 46 4.54 6.92 -3.64
CA ILE A 46 4.93 5.75 -2.84
C ILE A 46 6.11 6.13 -1.93
N LEU A 47 6.03 5.75 -0.66
CA LEU A 47 7.12 5.77 0.30
C LEU A 47 7.51 4.33 0.61
N GLU A 48 8.67 3.90 0.12
CA GLU A 48 9.24 2.58 0.40
C GLU A 48 10.02 2.65 1.72
N PHE A 49 9.52 2.01 2.79
CA PHE A 49 10.13 2.10 4.11
C PHE A 49 11.62 1.71 4.10
N HIS A 50 12.01 0.65 3.38
CA HIS A 50 13.40 0.19 3.31
C HIS A 50 14.36 1.19 2.63
N LYS A 51 13.86 2.19 1.88
CA LYS A 51 14.72 3.27 1.37
C LYS A 51 15.09 4.30 2.44
N PHE A 52 14.42 4.26 3.58
CA PHE A 52 14.72 5.11 4.71
C PHE A 52 15.67 4.38 5.66
N ASN A 53 16.74 5.04 6.07
CA ASN A 53 17.72 4.50 7.02
C ASN A 53 17.20 4.57 8.46
N GLY A 54 16.00 4.05 8.71
CA GLY A 54 15.35 3.98 10.01
C GLY A 54 14.04 4.77 10.13
N MET A 55 13.31 4.47 11.21
CA MET A 55 11.95 4.96 11.47
C MET A 55 11.86 6.49 11.59
N ILE A 56 12.84 7.14 12.20
CA ILE A 56 12.83 8.61 12.39
C ILE A 56 12.90 9.34 11.05
N LYS A 57 13.85 8.97 10.18
CA LYS A 57 13.98 9.56 8.83
C LYS A 57 12.75 9.31 7.96
N PHE A 58 12.15 8.13 8.10
CA PHE A 58 10.86 7.83 7.48
C PHE A 58 9.78 8.78 8.01
N ALA A 59 9.63 8.92 9.32
CA ALA A 59 8.61 9.73 9.95
C ALA A 59 8.70 11.22 9.53
N ASP A 60 9.90 11.79 9.50
CA ASP A 60 10.12 13.18 9.07
C ASP A 60 9.70 13.41 7.60
N SER A 61 9.94 12.40 6.75
CA SER A 61 9.56 12.46 5.34
C SER A 61 8.05 12.24 5.15
N ALA A 62 7.47 11.32 5.92
CA ALA A 62 6.08 10.92 5.84
C ALA A 62 5.13 11.97 6.45
N ALA A 63 5.58 12.74 7.45
CA ALA A 63 4.82 13.82 8.06
C ALA A 63 4.47 14.98 7.10
N LYS A 64 5.11 15.04 5.92
CA LYS A 64 4.83 16.05 4.89
C LYS A 64 3.52 15.81 4.13
N TYR A 65 2.96 14.60 4.21
CA TYR A 65 1.72 14.24 3.55
C TYR A 65 0.55 14.39 4.52
N ARG A 66 -0.62 14.81 4.00
CA ARG A 66 -1.83 14.96 4.83
C ARG A 66 -2.43 13.62 5.24
N LYS A 67 -2.20 12.60 4.41
CA LYS A 67 -2.71 11.24 4.60
C LYS A 67 -1.66 10.21 4.20
N LEU A 68 -1.46 9.20 5.05
CA LEU A 68 -0.69 8.02 4.76
C LEU A 68 -1.62 6.83 4.61
N ILE A 69 -1.48 6.08 3.53
CA ILE A 69 -2.20 4.83 3.29
C ILE A 69 -1.20 3.70 3.49
N LEU A 70 -1.37 2.91 4.55
CA LEU A 70 -0.40 1.87 4.89
C LEU A 70 -0.77 0.57 4.21
N LEU A 71 0.08 0.13 3.28
CA LEU A 71 0.03 -1.18 2.62
C LEU A 71 1.26 -1.99 3.02
N LEU A 72 1.42 -2.21 4.33
CA LEU A 72 2.47 -3.06 4.88
C LEU A 72 1.99 -4.52 4.97
N ASP A 73 2.92 -5.44 5.15
CA ASP A 73 2.59 -6.85 5.22
C ASP A 73 2.05 -7.24 6.60
N GLY A 74 1.23 -8.31 6.61
CA GLY A 74 0.55 -8.76 7.82
C GLY A 74 1.44 -9.56 8.78
N ASP A 75 2.73 -9.69 8.49
CA ASP A 75 3.67 -10.48 9.28
C ASP A 75 4.10 -9.76 10.56
N ARG A 76 5.00 -10.38 11.35
CA ARG A 76 5.46 -9.79 12.62
C ARG A 76 6.12 -8.42 12.41
N LYS A 77 6.89 -8.25 11.33
CA LYS A 77 7.65 -7.03 11.05
C LYS A 77 6.73 -5.93 10.54
N GLY A 78 5.87 -6.21 9.57
CA GLY A 78 4.91 -5.25 9.03
C GLY A 78 3.91 -4.77 10.08
N ARG A 79 3.47 -5.65 11.01
CA ARG A 79 2.67 -5.24 12.17
C ARG A 79 3.43 -4.32 13.13
N TYR A 80 4.70 -4.63 13.43
CA TYR A 80 5.54 -3.77 14.25
C TYR A 80 5.72 -2.38 13.62
N LEU A 81 6.03 -2.34 12.31
CA LEU A 81 6.17 -1.09 11.56
C LEU A 81 4.86 -0.29 11.57
N THR A 82 3.73 -0.94 11.30
CA THR A 82 2.40 -0.29 11.33
C THR A 82 2.16 0.38 12.67
N LYS A 83 2.39 -0.33 13.78
CA LYS A 83 2.22 0.22 15.13
C LYS A 83 3.13 1.44 15.37
N LYS A 84 4.42 1.32 15.02
CA LYS A 84 5.39 2.41 15.20
C LYS A 84 5.08 3.64 14.36
N ILE A 85 4.60 3.46 13.14
CA ILE A 85 4.17 4.56 12.27
C ILE A 85 2.97 5.28 12.88
N ILE A 86 1.99 4.54 13.42
CA ILE A 86 0.84 5.12 14.12
C ILE A 86 1.30 5.95 15.31
N GLU A 87 2.07 5.35 16.23
CA GLU A 87 2.58 6.00 17.44
C GLU A 87 3.32 7.32 17.14
N LEU A 88 4.06 7.40 16.03
CA LEU A 88 4.88 8.57 15.69
C LEU A 88 4.13 9.64 14.89
N LEU A 89 3.13 9.25 14.09
CA LEU A 89 2.58 10.12 13.04
C LEU A 89 1.08 10.38 13.15
N GLU A 90 0.34 9.66 13.99
CA GLU A 90 -1.12 9.83 14.07
C GLU A 90 -1.55 11.25 14.45
N HIS A 91 -0.74 11.97 15.22
CA HIS A 91 -0.98 13.36 15.59
C HIS A 91 -0.57 14.38 14.50
N ARG A 92 0.15 13.95 13.46
CA ARG A 92 0.71 14.81 12.40
C ARG A 92 0.07 14.59 11.03
N THR A 93 -0.41 13.38 10.76
CA THR A 93 -1.04 12.99 9.49
C THR A 93 -2.15 11.99 9.74
N LYS A 94 -3.17 12.00 8.87
CA LYS A 94 -4.19 10.95 8.88
C LYS A 94 -3.56 9.62 8.44
N ILE A 95 -3.82 8.54 9.17
CA ILE A 95 -3.36 7.20 8.81
C ILE A 95 -4.57 6.36 8.39
N ASP A 96 -4.48 5.71 7.23
CA ASP A 96 -5.55 4.91 6.66
C ASP A 96 -5.10 3.46 6.45
N LEU A 97 -5.70 2.57 7.22
CA LEU A 97 -5.49 1.12 7.17
C LEU A 97 -6.61 0.40 6.39
N LEU A 98 -7.66 1.11 5.97
CA LEU A 98 -8.84 0.52 5.33
C LEU A 98 -8.51 -0.01 3.94
N PHE A 99 -7.54 0.59 3.24
CA PHE A 99 -7.09 0.09 1.94
C PHE A 99 -6.49 -1.31 2.05
N LYS A 100 -5.67 -1.60 3.06
CA LYS A 100 -5.15 -2.97 3.27
C LYS A 100 -6.30 -3.95 3.54
N LYS A 101 -7.27 -3.58 4.37
CA LYS A 101 -8.47 -4.41 4.64
C LYS A 101 -9.29 -4.66 3.37
N LYS A 102 -9.51 -3.62 2.56
CA LYS A 102 -10.22 -3.72 1.28
C LYS A 102 -9.49 -4.67 0.32
N LEU A 103 -8.16 -4.55 0.21
CA LEU A 103 -7.38 -5.43 -0.65
C LEU A 103 -7.46 -6.91 -0.22
N VAL A 104 -7.36 -7.18 1.09
CA VAL A 104 -7.50 -8.55 1.63
C VAL A 104 -8.90 -9.09 1.34
N SER A 105 -9.94 -8.26 1.44
CA SER A 105 -11.32 -8.64 1.14
C SER A 105 -11.52 -8.98 -0.34
N ILE A 106 -10.99 -8.18 -1.27
CA ILE A 106 -11.10 -8.42 -2.71
C ILE A 106 -10.41 -9.74 -3.09
N THR A 107 -9.19 -9.92 -2.59
CA THR A 107 -8.35 -11.09 -2.92
C THR A 107 -8.71 -12.34 -2.12
N LYS A 108 -9.69 -12.25 -1.21
CA LYS A 108 -10.09 -13.32 -0.28
C LYS A 108 -8.90 -13.93 0.47
N GLY A 109 -7.90 -13.10 0.79
CA GLY A 109 -6.68 -13.52 1.47
C GLY A 109 -5.65 -14.27 0.62
N LYS A 110 -5.87 -14.45 -0.69
CA LYS A 110 -4.89 -15.07 -1.61
C LYS A 110 -3.61 -14.24 -1.71
N ILE A 111 -3.75 -12.92 -1.65
CA ILE A 111 -2.63 -11.96 -1.66
C ILE A 111 -2.32 -11.58 -0.22
N ARG A 112 -1.16 -12.05 0.28
CA ARG A 112 -0.68 -11.75 1.63
C ARG A 112 0.34 -10.62 1.61
N PHE A 113 1.20 -10.62 0.58
CA PHE A 113 2.26 -9.64 0.37
C PHE A 113 1.88 -8.72 -0.80
N ILE A 114 2.20 -7.42 -0.69
CA ILE A 114 1.84 -6.46 -1.75
C ILE A 114 2.56 -6.78 -3.06
N GLU A 115 3.80 -7.24 -3.03
CA GLU A 115 4.53 -7.68 -4.22
C GLU A 115 3.81 -8.75 -5.05
N GLN A 116 2.94 -9.57 -4.44
CA GLN A 116 2.18 -10.60 -5.15
C GLN A 116 1.13 -10.01 -6.09
N LEU A 117 0.73 -8.74 -5.92
CA LEU A 117 -0.19 -8.06 -6.83
C LEU A 117 0.28 -8.08 -8.29
N VAL A 118 1.58 -8.24 -8.52
CA VAL A 118 2.15 -8.37 -9.87
C VAL A 118 1.48 -9.47 -10.71
N CYS A 119 0.87 -10.48 -10.08
CA CYS A 119 0.14 -11.52 -10.81
C CYS A 119 -1.08 -11.03 -11.59
N TYR A 120 -1.59 -9.82 -11.28
CA TYR A 120 -2.69 -9.20 -12.03
C TYR A 120 -2.21 -8.34 -13.21
N GLU A 121 -0.89 -8.13 -13.39
CA GLU A 121 -0.32 -7.20 -14.38
C GLU A 121 -0.88 -7.39 -15.80
N SER A 122 -1.02 -8.65 -16.26
CA SER A 122 -1.53 -8.97 -17.60
C SER A 122 -2.97 -8.51 -17.87
N TYR A 123 -3.73 -8.15 -16.82
CA TYR A 123 -5.11 -7.68 -16.94
C TYR A 123 -5.23 -6.14 -16.93
N PHE A 124 -4.11 -5.42 -16.77
CA PHE A 124 -4.04 -3.96 -16.70
C PHE A 124 -3.48 -3.31 -17.97
N VAL A 125 -3.38 -4.09 -19.05
CA VAL A 125 -3.08 -3.63 -20.42
C VAL A 125 -4.27 -2.89 -21.01
#